data_AF-A0A9E4M9F3-F1
#
_entry.id   AF-A0A9E4M9F3-F1
#
_cell.length_a   1.000
_cell.length_b   1.000
_cell.length_c   1.000
_cell.angle_alpha   90.00
_cell.angle_beta   90.00
_cell.angle_gamma   90.00
#
_symmetry.space_group_name_H-M   'P 1'
#
loop_
_entity.id
_entity.type
_entity.pdbx_description
1 polymer ?
#
loop_
_entity_poly.entity_id
_entity_poly.type
_entity_poly.pdbx_seq_one_letter_code
_entity_poly.pdbx_strand_id
1 'polypeptide(L)'
;MDAAPLHHAWHDQRRRAGREEALRAVTSGYAHLTFEEEEKGTLEIGMAADLVVTAEHVLECEDPCLESMEVDLTVVGGRVVYER
;
A
#
# COMPACT_ATOMS: atom_id res chain seq x y z
N MET A 1 15.64 -32.31 17.42
CA MET A 1 14.61 -31.52 16.71
C MET A 1 14.99 -30.07 16.87
N ASP A 2 15.78 -29.55 15.92
CA ASP A 2 16.28 -28.17 15.97
C ASP A 2 15.12 -27.19 15.75
N ALA A 3 14.83 -26.39 16.76
CA ALA A 3 14.00 -25.21 16.61
C ALA A 3 14.89 -24.09 16.04
N ALA A 4 14.87 -23.94 14.71
CA ALA A 4 15.44 -22.75 14.09
C ALA A 4 14.75 -21.50 14.67
N PRO A 5 15.50 -20.46 15.07
CA PRO A 5 14.93 -19.32 15.77
C PRO A 5 14.01 -18.53 14.83
N LEU A 6 12.81 -18.21 15.32
CA LEU A 6 11.70 -17.55 14.59
C LEU A 6 12.01 -16.16 14.00
N HIS A 7 13.23 -15.65 14.14
CA HIS A 7 13.62 -14.32 13.68
C HIS A 7 14.11 -14.27 12.23
N HIS A 8 14.58 -15.39 11.64
CA HIS A 8 15.09 -15.41 10.27
C HIS A 8 14.02 -15.69 9.19
N ALA A 9 12.85 -16.21 9.58
CA ALA A 9 11.82 -16.63 8.63
C ALA A 9 11.12 -15.47 7.90
N TRP A 10 11.20 -14.24 8.44
CA TRP A 10 10.59 -13.04 7.86
C TRP A 10 11.40 -12.41 6.72
N HIS A 11 12.66 -12.83 6.53
CA HIS A 11 13.58 -12.22 5.56
C HIS A 11 13.85 -13.09 4.33
N ASP A 12 13.05 -14.14 4.10
CA ASP A 12 13.15 -14.94 2.87
C ASP A 12 12.82 -14.06 1.65
N GLN A 13 13.86 -13.61 0.95
CA GLN A 13 13.74 -12.76 -0.24
C GLN A 13 12.86 -13.39 -1.33
N ARG A 14 12.75 -14.73 -1.35
CA ARG A 14 11.88 -15.44 -2.30
C ARG A 14 10.38 -15.29 -2.01
N ARG A 15 10.01 -14.83 -0.81
CA ARG A 15 8.61 -14.62 -0.39
C ARG A 15 8.23 -13.14 -0.33
N ARG A 16 9.07 -12.24 -0.84
CA ARG A 16 8.73 -10.82 -0.96
C ARG A 16 7.71 -10.66 -2.08
N ALA A 17 6.57 -10.06 -1.76
CA ALA A 17 5.62 -9.60 -2.76
C ALA A 17 6.31 -8.57 -3.67
N GLY A 18 5.97 -8.61 -4.97
CA GLY A 18 6.33 -7.51 -5.87
C GLY A 18 5.64 -6.21 -5.46
N ARG A 19 6.14 -5.05 -5.89
CA ARG A 19 5.55 -3.75 -5.48
C ARG A 19 4.07 -3.62 -5.81
N GLU A 20 3.68 -4.08 -6.99
CA GLU A 20 2.29 -4.05 -7.42
C GLU A 20 1.40 -4.99 -6.58
N GLU A 21 1.92 -6.14 -6.18
CA GLU A 21 1.24 -7.08 -5.29
C GLU A 21 1.11 -6.50 -3.88
N ALA A 22 2.17 -5.88 -3.36
CA ALA A 22 2.13 -5.17 -2.08
C ALA A 22 1.14 -4.01 -2.10
N LEU A 23 1.12 -3.20 -3.18
CA LEU A 23 0.18 -2.11 -3.36
C LEU A 23 -1.27 -2.61 -3.39
N ARG A 24 -1.55 -3.68 -4.15
CA ARG A 24 -2.86 -4.34 -4.13
C ARG A 24 -3.23 -4.84 -2.74
N ALA A 25 -2.30 -5.48 -2.03
CA ALA A 25 -2.54 -6.04 -0.70
C ALA A 25 -2.96 -4.97 0.31
N VAL A 26 -2.39 -3.76 0.25
CA VAL A 26 -2.72 -2.65 1.16
C VAL A 26 -3.87 -1.75 0.68
N THR A 27 -4.41 -2.00 -0.52
CA THR A 27 -5.56 -1.27 -1.08
C THR A 27 -6.77 -2.18 -1.19
N SER A 28 -7.07 -2.72 -2.37
CA SER A 28 -8.22 -3.60 -2.61
C SER A 28 -8.15 -4.89 -1.81
N GLY A 29 -6.95 -5.43 -1.58
CA GLY A 29 -6.75 -6.61 -0.73
C GLY A 29 -7.15 -6.34 0.72
N TYR A 30 -6.78 -5.19 1.27
CA TYR A 30 -7.16 -4.82 2.63
C TYR A 30 -8.67 -4.56 2.74
N ALA A 31 -9.26 -3.88 1.75
CA ALA A 31 -10.70 -3.67 1.69
C ALA A 31 -11.47 -5.00 1.70
N HIS A 32 -11.02 -6.01 0.93
CA HIS A 32 -11.63 -7.33 0.97
C HIS A 32 -11.44 -8.04 2.33
N LEU A 33 -10.27 -7.90 2.97
CA LEU A 33 -10.02 -8.46 4.30
C LEU A 33 -10.92 -7.86 5.39
N THR A 34 -11.39 -6.62 5.18
CA THR A 34 -12.28 -5.91 6.11
C THR A 34 -13.74 -5.90 5.68
N PHE A 35 -14.10 -6.59 4.58
CA PHE A 35 -15.45 -6.62 4.00
C PHE A 35 -15.96 -5.25 3.51
N GLU A 36 -15.04 -4.39 3.06
CA GLU A 36 -15.29 -3.03 2.58
C GLU A 36 -15.01 -2.89 1.07
N GLU A 37 -14.91 -4.00 0.33
CA GLU A 37 -14.58 -4.00 -1.11
C GLU A 37 -15.63 -3.31 -2.00
N GLU A 38 -16.88 -3.18 -1.53
CA GLU A 38 -17.93 -2.42 -2.22
C GLU A 38 -17.93 -0.93 -1.84
N GLU A 39 -17.06 -0.53 -0.89
CA GLU A 39 -17.00 0.83 -0.36
C GLU A 39 -15.69 1.55 -0.71
N LYS A 40 -14.55 0.84 -0.72
CA LYS A 40 -13.21 1.45 -0.92
C LYS A 40 -12.16 0.46 -1.43
N GLY A 41 -10.95 0.98 -1.66
CA GLY A 41 -9.77 0.19 -2.04
C GLY A 41 -9.46 0.20 -3.55
N THR A 42 -10.35 0.76 -4.37
CA THR A 42 -10.12 1.04 -5.80
C THR A 42 -10.61 2.45 -6.15
N LEU A 43 -10.13 3.00 -7.27
CA LEU A 43 -10.59 4.28 -7.81
C LEU A 43 -11.64 4.04 -8.89
N GLU A 44 -12.88 3.83 -8.46
CA GLU A 44 -14.03 3.55 -9.31
C GLU A 44 -15.23 4.42 -8.92
N ILE A 45 -16.16 4.64 -9.85
CA ILE A 45 -17.38 5.42 -9.59
C ILE A 45 -18.21 4.70 -8.52
N GLY A 46 -18.58 5.43 -7.46
CA GLY A 46 -19.38 4.91 -6.35
C GLY A 46 -18.56 4.53 -5.12
N MET A 47 -17.24 4.42 -5.25
CA MET A 47 -16.33 4.17 -4.12
C MET A 47 -16.01 5.45 -3.35
N ALA A 48 -15.55 5.31 -2.10
CA ALA A 48 -14.97 6.38 -1.33
C ALA A 48 -13.76 6.98 -2.07
N ALA A 49 -13.72 8.31 -2.16
CA ALA A 49 -12.59 9.04 -2.72
C ALA A 49 -11.46 9.17 -1.69
N ASP A 50 -10.90 8.02 -1.31
CA ASP A 50 -9.74 7.87 -0.44
C ASP A 50 -8.51 7.59 -1.30
N LEU A 51 -7.61 8.57 -1.42
CA LEU A 51 -6.40 8.44 -2.24
C LEU A 51 -5.22 9.25 -1.72
N VAL A 52 -4.05 8.85 -2.16
CA VAL A 52 -2.78 9.53 -1.91
C VAL A 52 -2.09 9.78 -3.25
N VAL A 53 -1.57 11.00 -3.44
CA VAL A 53 -0.63 11.31 -4.52
C VAL A 53 0.76 11.38 -3.91
N THR A 54 1.72 10.69 -4.52
CA THR A 54 3.10 10.59 -4.05
C THR A 54 4.02 11.35 -5.01
N ALA A 55 5.12 11.89 -4.48
CA ALA A 55 6.07 12.70 -5.25
C ALA A 55 6.78 11.88 -6.35
N GLU A 56 6.97 10.57 -6.13
CA GLU A 56 7.55 9.65 -7.09
C GLU A 56 6.65 8.47 -7.40
N HIS A 57 6.91 7.80 -8.53
CA HIS A 57 6.18 6.62 -8.94
C HIS A 57 6.57 5.40 -8.10
N VAL A 58 5.70 4.98 -7.18
CA VAL A 58 5.90 3.85 -6.24
C VAL A 58 6.34 2.56 -6.96
N LEU A 59 5.88 2.31 -8.19
CA LEU A 59 6.23 1.07 -8.90
C LEU A 59 7.59 1.10 -9.60
N GLU A 60 8.22 2.27 -9.76
CA GLU A 60 9.39 2.44 -10.65
C GLU A 60 10.64 2.99 -9.95
N CYS A 61 10.47 3.75 -8.86
CA CYS A 61 11.61 4.34 -8.15
C CYS A 61 12.54 3.28 -7.51
N GLU A 62 13.76 3.63 -7.12
CA GLU A 62 14.63 2.68 -6.40
C GLU A 62 14.18 2.51 -4.93
N ASP A 63 14.58 1.42 -4.27
CA ASP A 63 14.16 1.14 -2.88
C ASP A 63 14.42 2.29 -1.88
N PRO A 64 15.55 3.02 -1.93
CA PRO A 64 15.78 4.17 -1.04
C PRO A 64 14.76 5.31 -1.21
N CYS A 65 14.15 5.42 -2.39
CA CYS A 65 13.10 6.41 -2.64
C CYS A 65 11.84 6.07 -1.85
N LEU A 66 11.46 4.78 -1.72
CA LEU A 66 10.26 4.39 -0.95
C LEU A 66 10.33 4.79 0.52
N GLU A 67 11.52 4.77 1.13
CA GLU A 67 11.71 5.11 2.55
C GLU A 67 11.58 6.60 2.83
N SER A 68 11.93 7.43 1.84
CA SER A 68 11.94 8.89 1.95
C SER A 68 10.85 9.57 1.11
N MET A 69 10.01 8.79 0.44
CA MET A 69 8.96 9.25 -0.47
C MET A 69 8.01 10.18 0.26
N GLU A 70 7.82 11.36 -0.31
CA GLU A 70 6.89 12.34 0.20
C GLU A 70 5.50 12.15 -0.42
N VAL A 71 4.48 12.51 0.34
CA VAL A 71 3.08 12.55 -0.12
C VAL A 71 2.77 13.98 -0.53
N ASP A 72 2.30 14.20 -1.76
CA ASP A 72 1.93 15.55 -2.22
C ASP A 72 0.49 15.91 -1.87
N LEU A 73 -0.40 14.92 -1.82
CA LEU A 73 -1.83 15.10 -1.56
C LEU A 73 -2.40 13.89 -0.83
N THR A 74 -3.23 14.13 0.20
CA THR A 74 -4.08 13.10 0.81
C THR A 74 -5.54 13.54 0.75
N VAL A 75 -6.38 12.67 0.19
CA VAL A 75 -7.82 12.85 0.14
C VAL A 75 -8.49 11.73 0.95
N VAL A 76 -9.43 12.11 1.82
CA VAL A 76 -10.25 11.16 2.60
C VAL A 76 -11.71 11.55 2.44
N GLY A 77 -12.55 10.62 1.99
CA GLY A 77 -13.97 10.81 1.74
C GLY A 77 -14.24 11.96 0.75
N GLY A 78 -13.34 12.17 -0.21
CA GLY A 78 -13.42 13.27 -1.19
C GLY A 78 -13.02 14.64 -0.64
N ARG A 79 -12.42 14.73 0.56
CA ARG A 79 -11.90 15.97 1.13
C ARG A 79 -10.38 15.92 1.15
N VAL A 80 -9.75 16.99 0.67
CA VAL A 80 -8.30 17.18 0.85
C VAL A 80 -8.04 17.39 2.34
N VAL A 81 -7.30 16.48 2.96
CA VAL A 81 -6.91 16.56 4.38
C VAL A 81 -5.44 16.92 4.55
N TYR A 82 -4.66 16.86 3.47
CA TYR A 82 -3.26 17.27 3.42
C TYR A 82 -2.86 17.62 1.99
N GLU A 83 -2.08 18.69 1.86
CA GLU A 83 -1.45 19.16 0.62
C GLU A 83 -0.13 19.87 1.00
N ARG A 84 0.93 19.63 0.25
CA ARG A 84 2.28 20.19 0.50
C ARG A 84 2.47 21.61 -0.03
#